data_AF-A0A7K6KNQ0-F1
#
_entry.id   AF-A0A7K6KNQ0-F1
#
_cell.length_a   1.000
_cell.length_b   1.000
_cell.length_c   1.000
_cell.angle_alpha   90.00
_cell.angle_beta   90.00
_cell.angle_gamma   90.00
#
_symmetry.space_group_name_H-M   'P 1'
#
loop_
_entity.id
_entity.type
_entity.pdbx_description
1 polymer ?
#
loop_
_entity_poly.entity_id
_entity_poly.type
_entity_poly.pdbx_seq_one_letter_code
_entity_poly.pdbx_strand_id
1 'polypeptide(L)'
;TFRIYKSGLEGPVLLLLHGGGHSALSWAVFTSAIINRIQCRIVALDLRGHGETKVRNPEDLSAETMSKDVGNVVEALYGDLPPPIMLIGHSMGGAIAVHTAVANLVPSLLGLCMIDVVEGTAMDALNSMQNFLRSRPKTFKSLENAIEWSVKSGQIRNLESARVSMVGQVKQCEGAASPECPKAIVEGIIEEEEEDDEDEEGGGSVNKRKKEDDTETKKEHLYTWRIELAKTEKYWDGWFRGLSNLFLSCPTPKLLLLAGVDRLDKDLTIGQMQGKFQMQVLPQCGHAVHEDAPDKVAEAVATFLIRHRFTEPIGGFQ
;
A
#
# COMPACT_ATOMS: atom_id res chain seq x y z
N THR A 1 3.56 9.46 -13.16
CA THR A 1 4.57 9.32 -12.10
C THR A 1 4.11 8.32 -11.08
N PHE A 2 4.87 7.25 -10.90
CA PHE A 2 4.62 6.23 -9.88
C PHE A 2 5.26 6.63 -8.55
N ARG A 3 4.59 6.30 -7.45
CA ARG A 3 5.14 6.46 -6.10
C ARG A 3 5.74 5.15 -5.63
N ILE A 4 6.95 5.22 -5.09
CA ILE A 4 7.61 4.10 -4.40
C ILE A 4 8.08 4.53 -3.01
N TYR A 5 8.17 3.56 -2.11
CA TYR A 5 8.80 3.68 -0.80
C TYR A 5 9.97 2.69 -0.75
N LYS A 6 11.15 3.16 -0.33
CA LYS A 6 12.39 2.39 -0.37
C LYS A 6 12.99 2.20 1.01
N SER A 7 13.65 1.08 1.24
CA SER A 7 14.46 0.80 2.43
C SER A 7 15.62 -0.13 2.08
N GLY A 8 16.66 -0.16 2.91
CA GLY A 8 17.87 -0.98 2.70
C GLY A 8 18.82 -0.44 1.64
N LEU A 9 20.05 -0.95 1.64
CA LEU A 9 21.14 -0.51 0.76
C LEU A 9 21.76 -1.63 -0.08
N GLU A 10 21.75 -2.86 0.42
CA GLU A 10 22.44 -4.01 -0.18
C GLU A 10 21.52 -5.24 -0.32
N GLY A 11 21.99 -6.26 -1.03
CA GLY A 11 21.24 -7.49 -1.27
C GLY A 11 20.13 -7.39 -2.33
N PRO A 12 19.29 -8.42 -2.51
CA PRO A 12 18.25 -8.43 -3.52
C PRO A 12 17.17 -7.37 -3.23
N VAL A 13 16.54 -6.86 -4.28
CA VAL A 13 15.37 -5.98 -4.16
C VAL A 13 14.11 -6.82 -4.02
N LEU A 14 13.36 -6.63 -2.94
CA LEU A 14 12.00 -7.13 -2.79
C LEU A 14 11.05 -6.05 -3.31
N LEU A 15 10.48 -6.29 -4.49
CA LEU A 15 9.51 -5.42 -5.14
C LEU A 15 8.09 -5.82 -4.72
N LEU A 16 7.47 -4.98 -3.90
CA LEU A 16 6.25 -5.29 -3.17
C LEU A 16 5.02 -4.65 -3.84
N LEU A 17 4.04 -5.48 -4.19
CA LEU A 17 2.82 -5.11 -4.91
C LEU A 17 1.59 -5.32 -4.01
N HIS A 18 0.89 -4.25 -3.66
CA HIS A 18 -0.26 -4.28 -2.75
C HIS A 18 -1.55 -4.81 -3.39
N GLY A 19 -2.55 -5.15 -2.56
CA GLY A 19 -3.89 -5.56 -2.99
C GLY A 19 -4.77 -4.44 -3.53
N GLY A 20 -5.93 -4.77 -4.11
CA GLY A 20 -6.87 -3.80 -4.67
C GLY A 20 -7.42 -2.87 -3.58
N GLY A 21 -7.39 -1.55 -3.82
CA GLY A 21 -7.82 -0.53 -2.85
C GLY A 21 -6.80 -0.20 -1.75
N HIS A 22 -5.65 -0.90 -1.73
CA HIS A 22 -4.55 -0.65 -0.78
C HIS A 22 -3.51 0.32 -1.38
N SER A 23 -2.34 0.43 -0.74
CA SER A 23 -1.18 1.15 -1.25
C SER A 23 0.12 0.46 -0.81
N ALA A 24 1.27 0.97 -1.26
CA ALA A 24 2.59 0.52 -0.81
C ALA A 24 2.75 0.56 0.72
N LEU A 25 2.00 1.42 1.41
CA LEU A 25 2.07 1.57 2.87
C LEU A 25 1.57 0.34 3.64
N SER A 26 0.79 -0.54 3.00
CA SER A 26 0.45 -1.86 3.57
C SER A 26 1.68 -2.72 3.87
N TRP A 27 2.82 -2.45 3.21
CA TRP A 27 4.07 -3.17 3.43
C TRP A 27 4.98 -2.56 4.49
N ALA A 28 4.57 -1.49 5.16
CA ALA A 28 5.47 -0.75 6.05
C ALA A 28 5.98 -1.57 7.24
N VAL A 29 5.09 -2.26 7.97
CA VAL A 29 5.49 -3.06 9.13
C VAL A 29 6.24 -4.32 8.69
N PHE A 30 5.83 -4.94 7.58
CA PHE A 30 6.61 -6.02 6.93
C PHE A 30 8.03 -5.56 6.59
N THR A 31 8.18 -4.33 6.07
CA THR A 31 9.48 -3.75 5.72
C THR A 31 10.37 -3.65 6.96
N SER A 32 9.85 -3.10 8.06
CA SER A 32 10.58 -3.05 9.34
C SER A 32 10.96 -4.45 9.85
N ALA A 33 10.09 -5.44 9.65
CA ALA A 33 10.33 -6.82 10.08
C ALA A 33 11.42 -7.52 9.23
N ILE A 34 11.37 -7.41 7.89
CA ILE A 34 12.27 -8.16 7.00
C ILE A 34 13.70 -7.60 6.98
N ILE A 35 13.87 -6.27 7.04
CA ILE A 35 15.20 -5.64 7.01
C ILE A 35 16.06 -5.98 8.24
N ASN A 36 15.44 -6.40 9.33
CA ASN A 36 16.14 -6.84 10.54
C ASN A 36 16.52 -8.33 10.50
N ARG A 37 16.07 -9.08 9.48
CA ARG A 37 16.29 -10.53 9.34
C ARG A 37 17.30 -10.87 8.25
N ILE A 38 17.33 -10.11 7.16
CA ILE A 38 18.17 -10.38 5.98
C ILE A 38 18.69 -9.10 5.34
N GLN A 39 19.84 -9.20 4.65
CA GLN A 39 20.37 -8.11 3.83
C GLN A 39 19.55 -7.96 2.55
N CYS A 40 18.61 -7.02 2.53
CA CYS A 40 17.80 -6.78 1.34
C CYS A 40 17.50 -5.29 1.15
N ARG A 41 17.05 -4.97 -0.07
CA ARG A 41 16.46 -3.68 -0.43
C ARG A 41 14.97 -3.87 -0.63
N ILE A 42 14.19 -2.87 -0.26
CA ILE A 42 12.75 -2.85 -0.45
C ILE A 42 12.38 -1.78 -1.46
N VAL A 43 11.48 -2.13 -2.38
CA VAL A 43 10.75 -1.19 -3.22
C VAL A 43 9.27 -1.53 -3.10
N ALA A 44 8.53 -0.80 -2.27
CA ALA A 44 7.08 -0.92 -2.19
C ALA A 44 6.45 0.08 -3.17
N LEU A 45 5.66 -0.42 -4.13
CA LEU A 45 5.12 0.36 -5.24
C LEU A 45 3.63 0.66 -5.04
N ASP A 46 3.24 1.92 -5.13
CA ASP A 46 1.84 2.30 -5.32
C ASP A 46 1.47 1.99 -6.77
N LEU A 47 0.62 0.98 -6.97
CA LEU A 47 0.13 0.62 -8.29
C LEU A 47 -0.74 1.75 -8.87
N ARG A 48 -0.95 1.72 -10.18
CA ARG A 48 -1.76 2.72 -10.88
C ARG A 48 -3.14 2.89 -10.22
N GLY A 49 -3.63 4.13 -10.11
CA GLY A 49 -4.91 4.43 -9.47
C GLY A 49 -4.93 4.26 -7.95
N HIS A 50 -3.80 3.93 -7.32
CA HIS A 50 -3.68 3.71 -5.87
C HIS A 50 -2.65 4.64 -5.24
N GLY A 51 -2.76 4.81 -3.92
CA GLY A 51 -1.88 5.67 -3.12
C GLY A 51 -1.68 7.05 -3.74
N GLU A 52 -0.42 7.42 -3.96
CA GLU A 52 -0.02 8.72 -4.52
C GLU A 52 0.48 8.62 -5.98
N THR A 53 0.28 7.48 -6.63
CA THR A 53 0.60 7.29 -8.05
C THR A 53 -0.35 8.08 -8.94
N LYS A 54 0.22 8.88 -9.86
CA LYS A 54 -0.52 9.70 -10.83
C LYS A 54 -0.23 9.22 -12.25
N VAL A 55 -1.24 8.74 -12.95
CA VAL A 55 -1.14 8.26 -14.34
C VAL A 55 -2.11 9.03 -15.24
N ARG A 56 -1.85 9.07 -16.55
CA ARG A 56 -2.71 9.78 -17.52
C ARG A 56 -4.10 9.16 -17.65
N ASN A 57 -4.19 7.84 -17.63
CA ASN A 57 -5.45 7.10 -17.79
C ASN A 57 -5.73 6.23 -16.56
N PRO A 58 -6.17 6.76 -15.41
CA PRO A 58 -6.33 5.98 -14.18
C PRO A 58 -7.36 4.82 -14.29
N GLU A 59 -8.23 4.82 -15.30
CA GLU A 59 -9.33 3.85 -15.44
C GLU A 59 -8.93 2.49 -16.06
N ASP A 60 -7.77 2.39 -16.71
CA ASP A 60 -7.29 1.14 -17.32
C ASP A 60 -6.51 0.26 -16.32
N LEU A 61 -7.23 -0.50 -15.50
CA LEU A 61 -6.66 -1.40 -14.51
C LEU A 61 -6.57 -2.85 -15.04
N SER A 62 -6.37 -3.04 -16.34
CA SER A 62 -6.13 -4.37 -16.91
C SER A 62 -4.82 -5.00 -16.40
N ALA A 63 -4.76 -6.34 -16.37
CA ALA A 63 -3.56 -7.06 -15.92
C ALA A 63 -2.33 -6.70 -16.76
N GLU A 64 -2.53 -6.53 -18.06
CA GLU A 64 -1.52 -6.20 -19.06
C GLU A 64 -0.95 -4.80 -18.83
N THR A 65 -1.82 -3.80 -18.60
CA THR A 65 -1.36 -2.43 -18.33
C THR A 65 -0.65 -2.36 -16.98
N MET A 66 -1.21 -2.98 -15.95
CA MET A 66 -0.60 -2.96 -14.61
C MET A 66 0.74 -3.69 -14.55
N SER A 67 0.90 -4.81 -15.25
CA SER A 67 2.19 -5.53 -15.31
C SER A 67 3.23 -4.75 -16.11
N LYS A 68 2.84 -4.11 -17.22
CA LYS A 68 3.72 -3.17 -17.97
C LYS A 68 4.17 -2.01 -17.09
N ASP A 69 3.26 -1.45 -16.28
CA ASP A 69 3.61 -0.39 -15.34
C ASP A 69 4.71 -0.85 -14.35
N VAL A 70 4.65 -2.09 -13.85
CA VAL A 70 5.69 -2.66 -12.99
C VAL A 70 7.04 -2.76 -13.72
N GLY A 71 7.06 -3.30 -14.95
CA GLY A 71 8.26 -3.38 -15.78
C GLY A 71 8.87 -2.00 -16.06
N ASN A 72 8.04 -1.03 -16.44
CA ASN A 72 8.46 0.35 -16.69
C ASN A 72 9.05 1.02 -15.44
N VAL A 73 8.52 0.71 -14.25
CA VAL A 73 9.09 1.21 -12.99
C VAL A 73 10.47 0.60 -12.73
N VAL A 74 10.66 -0.70 -12.98
CA VAL A 74 11.97 -1.35 -12.85
C VAL A 74 12.99 -0.75 -13.83
N GLU A 75 12.61 -0.60 -15.09
CA GLU A 75 13.44 0.03 -16.13
C GLU A 75 13.79 1.49 -15.75
N ALA A 76 12.82 2.27 -15.28
CA ALA A 76 13.07 3.66 -14.87
C ALA A 76 13.98 3.78 -13.65
N LEU A 77 14.00 2.77 -12.76
CA LEU A 77 14.83 2.79 -11.55
C LEU A 77 16.27 2.34 -11.78
N TYR A 78 16.48 1.39 -12.71
CA TYR A 78 17.75 0.69 -12.81
C TYR A 78 18.33 0.63 -14.23
N GLY A 79 17.57 1.03 -15.25
CA GLY A 79 17.97 0.96 -16.65
C GLY A 79 18.41 -0.45 -17.04
N ASP A 80 19.57 -0.54 -17.69
CA ASP A 80 20.13 -1.79 -18.22
C ASP A 80 20.76 -2.71 -17.16
N LEU A 81 20.90 -2.24 -15.91
CA LEU A 81 21.56 -2.97 -14.82
C LEU A 81 20.62 -3.21 -13.63
N PRO A 82 19.48 -3.89 -13.82
CA PRO A 82 18.57 -4.17 -12.72
C PRO A 82 19.23 -5.12 -11.71
N PRO A 83 19.15 -4.83 -10.40
CA PRO A 83 19.64 -5.75 -9.38
C PRO A 83 18.83 -7.05 -9.37
N PRO A 84 19.28 -8.11 -8.69
CA PRO A 84 18.45 -9.28 -8.44
C PRO A 84 17.13 -8.87 -7.75
N ILE A 85 15.98 -9.20 -8.34
CA ILE A 85 14.65 -8.77 -7.86
C ILE A 85 13.77 -9.98 -7.52
N MET A 86 13.13 -9.97 -6.35
CA MET A 86 12.02 -10.85 -6.02
C MET A 86 10.71 -10.07 -6.05
N LEU A 87 9.71 -10.55 -6.79
CA LEU A 87 8.37 -9.99 -6.77
C LEU A 87 7.56 -10.60 -5.62
N ILE A 88 6.90 -9.76 -4.82
CA ILE A 88 6.02 -10.20 -3.73
C ILE A 88 4.70 -9.45 -3.87
N GLY A 89 3.61 -10.16 -4.10
CA GLY A 89 2.31 -9.55 -4.36
C GLY A 89 1.20 -10.12 -3.50
N HIS A 90 0.34 -9.23 -2.99
CA HIS A 90 -0.87 -9.58 -2.24
C HIS A 90 -2.13 -9.42 -3.11
N SER A 91 -3.02 -10.41 -3.11
CA SER A 91 -4.33 -10.33 -3.78
C SER A 91 -4.19 -9.88 -5.25
N MET A 92 -4.80 -8.75 -5.65
CA MET A 92 -4.58 -8.11 -6.96
C MET A 92 -3.09 -7.96 -7.30
N GLY A 93 -2.27 -7.45 -6.38
CA GLY A 93 -0.82 -7.32 -6.59
C GLY A 93 -0.12 -8.66 -6.77
N GLY A 94 -0.64 -9.75 -6.20
CA GLY A 94 -0.17 -11.12 -6.44
C GLY A 94 -0.43 -11.57 -7.87
N ALA A 95 -1.64 -11.30 -8.39
CA ALA A 95 -1.95 -11.53 -9.79
C ALA A 95 -1.03 -10.73 -10.72
N ILE A 96 -0.87 -9.43 -10.46
CA ILE A 96 0.01 -8.57 -11.27
C ILE A 96 1.47 -9.04 -11.20
N ALA A 97 1.95 -9.54 -10.05
CA ALA A 97 3.29 -10.10 -9.94
C ALA A 97 3.49 -11.31 -10.88
N VAL A 98 2.51 -12.21 -10.97
CA VAL A 98 2.55 -13.35 -11.89
C VAL A 98 2.55 -12.89 -13.35
N HIS A 99 1.62 -12.01 -13.73
CA HIS A 99 1.55 -11.47 -15.10
C HIS A 99 2.86 -10.77 -15.50
N THR A 100 3.46 -10.02 -14.58
CA THR A 100 4.76 -9.37 -14.79
C THR A 100 5.88 -10.40 -15.00
N ALA A 101 5.89 -11.46 -14.20
CA ALA A 101 6.88 -12.53 -14.28
C ALA A 101 6.76 -13.34 -15.58
N VAL A 102 5.55 -13.76 -15.97
CA VAL A 102 5.29 -14.53 -17.20
C VAL A 102 5.62 -13.71 -18.44
N ALA A 103 5.30 -12.42 -18.43
CA ALA A 103 5.65 -11.52 -19.53
C ALA A 103 7.15 -11.14 -19.57
N ASN A 104 7.96 -11.67 -18.64
CA ASN A 104 9.39 -11.43 -18.52
C ASN A 104 9.76 -9.93 -18.48
N LEU A 105 8.94 -9.14 -17.78
CA LEU A 105 9.10 -7.67 -17.70
C LEU A 105 10.13 -7.23 -16.66
N VAL A 106 10.69 -8.17 -15.89
CA VAL A 106 11.75 -7.93 -14.91
C VAL A 106 12.91 -8.89 -15.24
N PRO A 107 13.91 -8.44 -16.02
CA PRO A 107 14.95 -9.33 -16.54
C PRO A 107 15.80 -10.03 -15.47
N SER A 108 15.92 -9.44 -14.29
CA SER A 108 16.69 -9.95 -13.14
C SER A 108 15.81 -10.64 -12.09
N LEU A 109 14.62 -11.10 -12.47
CA LEU A 109 13.69 -11.78 -11.56
C LEU A 109 14.28 -13.11 -11.06
N LEU A 110 14.47 -13.22 -9.75
CA LEU A 110 15.02 -14.42 -9.11
C LEU A 110 13.97 -15.25 -8.36
N GLY A 111 12.81 -14.67 -8.07
CA GLY A 111 11.78 -15.35 -7.28
C GLY A 111 10.43 -14.62 -7.30
N LEU A 112 9.38 -15.36 -6.98
CA LEU A 112 8.00 -14.88 -7.00
C LEU A 112 7.24 -15.35 -5.75
N CYS A 113 6.60 -14.43 -5.04
CA CYS A 113 5.73 -14.73 -3.92
C CYS A 113 4.32 -14.20 -4.13
N MET A 114 3.33 -15.08 -3.96
CA MET A 114 1.91 -14.72 -3.92
C MET A 114 1.40 -14.83 -2.48
N ILE A 115 0.69 -13.80 -2.01
CA ILE A 115 0.06 -13.77 -0.70
C ILE A 115 -1.45 -13.72 -0.87
N ASP A 116 -2.10 -14.77 -0.37
CA ASP A 116 -3.55 -14.90 -0.18
C ASP A 116 -4.36 -14.66 -1.47
N VAL A 117 -3.90 -15.25 -2.58
CA VAL A 117 -4.59 -15.29 -3.87
C VAL A 117 -4.44 -16.66 -4.52
N VAL A 118 -5.58 -17.25 -4.87
CA VAL A 118 -5.70 -18.51 -5.61
C VAL A 118 -6.86 -18.35 -6.58
N GLU A 119 -6.70 -18.81 -7.83
CA GLU A 119 -7.68 -18.56 -8.89
C GLU A 119 -9.09 -19.03 -8.51
N GLY A 120 -9.26 -20.30 -8.14
CA GLY A 120 -10.58 -20.87 -7.88
C GLY A 120 -11.36 -20.09 -6.81
N THR A 121 -10.73 -19.84 -5.66
CA THR A 121 -11.38 -19.12 -4.56
C THR A 121 -11.53 -17.62 -4.84
N ALA A 122 -10.61 -17.01 -5.61
CA ALA A 122 -10.75 -15.62 -6.03
C ALA A 122 -11.96 -15.42 -6.95
N MET A 123 -12.16 -16.33 -7.92
CA MET A 123 -13.28 -16.30 -8.86
C MET A 123 -14.62 -16.50 -8.14
N ASP A 124 -14.69 -17.41 -7.17
CA ASP A 124 -15.89 -17.63 -6.36
C ASP A 124 -16.21 -16.41 -5.45
N ALA A 125 -15.19 -15.70 -4.99
CA ALA A 125 -15.32 -14.58 -4.07
C ALA A 125 -15.71 -13.24 -4.74
N LEU A 126 -15.67 -13.12 -6.07
CA LEU A 126 -15.90 -11.83 -6.76
C LEU A 126 -17.25 -11.19 -6.39
N ASN A 127 -18.33 -11.98 -6.35
CA ASN A 127 -19.65 -11.49 -5.96
C ASN A 127 -19.71 -11.03 -4.49
N SER A 128 -19.08 -11.79 -3.59
CA SER A 128 -19.01 -11.43 -2.16
C SER A 128 -18.20 -10.15 -1.95
N MET A 129 -17.14 -9.94 -2.75
CA MET A 129 -16.32 -8.73 -2.71
C MET A 129 -17.15 -7.49 -3.06
N GLN A 130 -18.02 -7.53 -4.08
CA GLN A 130 -18.92 -6.42 -4.40
C GLN A 130 -19.81 -6.03 -3.23
N ASN A 131 -20.40 -7.02 -2.55
CA ASN A 131 -21.25 -6.78 -1.38
C ASN A 131 -20.46 -6.14 -0.22
N PHE A 132 -19.26 -6.67 0.06
CA PHE A 132 -18.37 -6.08 1.05
C PHE A 132 -18.03 -4.62 0.70
N LEU A 133 -17.58 -4.34 -0.52
CA LEU A 133 -17.18 -3.00 -0.94
C LEU A 133 -18.33 -1.97 -0.82
N ARG A 134 -19.58 -2.39 -1.11
CA ARG A 134 -20.78 -1.55 -0.99
C ARG A 134 -21.22 -1.29 0.45
N SER A 135 -20.91 -2.21 1.36
CA SER A 135 -21.22 -2.07 2.80
C SER A 135 -20.29 -1.09 3.54
N ARG A 136 -19.15 -0.73 2.94
CA ARG A 136 -18.17 0.18 3.57
C ARG A 136 -18.73 1.60 3.71
N PRO A 137 -18.35 2.34 4.76
CA PRO A 137 -18.65 3.77 4.86
C PRO A 137 -18.17 4.51 3.61
N LYS A 138 -18.96 5.45 3.09
CA LYS A 138 -18.57 6.24 1.92
C LYS A 138 -17.53 7.31 2.25
N THR A 139 -17.58 7.81 3.48
CA THR A 139 -16.72 8.88 3.98
C THR A 139 -16.36 8.66 5.45
N PHE A 140 -15.25 9.25 5.87
CA PHE A 140 -14.79 9.30 7.26
C PHE A 140 -14.61 10.75 7.70
N LYS A 141 -14.88 11.04 8.98
CA LYS A 141 -14.76 12.40 9.53
C LYS A 141 -13.32 12.85 9.71
N SER A 142 -12.43 11.90 9.99
CA SER A 142 -11.00 12.11 10.09
C SER A 142 -10.24 10.85 9.68
N LEU A 143 -8.93 10.98 9.53
CA LEU A 143 -8.05 9.84 9.27
C LEU A 143 -8.06 8.84 10.45
N GLU A 144 -8.11 9.34 11.68
CA GLU A 144 -8.20 8.53 12.90
C GLU A 144 -9.46 7.67 12.91
N ASN A 145 -10.61 8.21 12.48
CA ASN A 145 -11.83 7.41 12.36
C ASN A 145 -11.74 6.34 11.26
N ALA A 146 -11.02 6.61 10.17
CA ALA A 146 -10.78 5.60 9.14
C ALA A 146 -9.91 4.45 9.69
N ILE A 147 -8.84 4.78 10.43
CA ILE A 147 -7.98 3.79 11.12
C ILE A 147 -8.77 2.99 12.15
N GLU A 148 -9.58 3.66 12.97
CA GLU A 148 -10.41 2.99 13.98
C GLU A 148 -11.42 2.02 13.33
N TRP A 149 -12.07 2.46 12.25
CA TRP A 149 -13.02 1.63 11.50
C TRP A 149 -12.33 0.42 10.86
N SER A 150 -11.13 0.58 10.28
CA SER A 150 -10.43 -0.53 9.61
C SER A 150 -10.09 -1.66 10.59
N VAL A 151 -9.76 -1.30 11.84
CA VAL A 151 -9.49 -2.27 12.91
C VAL A 151 -10.79 -2.90 13.44
N LYS A 152 -11.80 -2.08 13.77
CA LYS A 152 -13.07 -2.58 14.33
C LYS A 152 -13.87 -3.44 13.35
N SER A 153 -13.80 -3.15 12.05
CA SER A 153 -14.43 -3.95 11.00
C SER A 153 -13.69 -5.27 10.71
N GLY A 154 -12.47 -5.42 11.22
CA GLY A 154 -11.62 -6.59 10.97
C GLY A 154 -10.94 -6.58 9.60
N GLN A 155 -10.96 -5.45 8.86
CA GLN A 155 -10.25 -5.30 7.59
C GLN A 155 -8.73 -5.42 7.80
N ILE A 156 -8.21 -4.78 8.85
CA ILE A 156 -6.80 -4.87 9.27
C ILE A 156 -6.81 -5.18 10.77
N ARG A 157 -6.24 -6.31 11.18
CA ARG A 157 -6.25 -6.75 12.58
C ARG A 157 -5.14 -6.12 13.41
N ASN A 158 -4.06 -5.70 12.75
CA ASN A 158 -2.92 -5.06 13.39
C ASN A 158 -3.05 -3.53 13.41
N LEU A 159 -3.20 -2.96 14.62
CA LEU A 159 -3.32 -1.51 14.81
C LEU A 159 -2.08 -0.74 14.35
N GLU A 160 -0.87 -1.29 14.53
CA GLU A 160 0.37 -0.64 14.09
C GLU A 160 0.36 -0.47 12.57
N SER A 161 0.02 -1.54 11.85
CA SER A 161 -0.08 -1.52 10.39
C SER A 161 -1.18 -0.57 9.93
N ALA A 162 -2.38 -0.65 10.52
CA ALA A 162 -3.52 0.20 10.18
C ALA A 162 -3.21 1.70 10.31
N ARG A 163 -2.47 2.11 11.36
CA ARG A 163 -2.12 3.53 11.60
C ARG A 163 -1.28 4.14 10.47
N VAL A 164 -0.51 3.31 9.75
CA VAL A 164 0.36 3.75 8.66
C VAL A 164 -0.27 3.47 7.29
N SER A 165 -0.91 2.32 7.11
CA SER A 165 -1.39 1.86 5.80
C SER A 165 -2.66 2.57 5.37
N MET A 166 -3.55 2.90 6.31
CA MET A 166 -4.85 3.53 5.99
C MET A 166 -4.71 4.88 5.30
N VAL A 167 -3.61 5.61 5.52
CA VAL A 167 -3.33 6.90 4.86
C VAL A 167 -3.30 6.76 3.34
N GLY A 168 -2.84 5.62 2.83
CA GLY A 168 -2.81 5.33 1.40
C GLY A 168 -4.13 4.83 0.81
N GLN A 169 -5.06 4.40 1.66
CA GLN A 169 -6.36 3.85 1.24
C GLN A 169 -7.46 4.92 1.17
N VAL A 170 -7.26 6.06 1.83
CA VAL A 170 -8.18 7.20 1.81
C VAL A 170 -7.55 8.43 1.17
N LYS A 171 -8.37 9.40 0.79
CA LYS A 171 -7.99 10.73 0.33
C LYS A 171 -8.96 11.77 0.90
N GLN A 172 -8.51 13.01 1.01
CA GLN A 172 -9.41 14.11 1.36
C GLN A 172 -10.44 14.33 0.25
N CYS A 173 -11.68 14.63 0.62
CA CYS A 173 -12.72 15.01 -0.33
C CYS A 173 -12.37 16.36 -0.98
N GLU A 174 -12.44 16.43 -2.30
CA GLU A 174 -12.27 17.69 -3.05
C GLU A 174 -13.47 18.61 -2.73
N GLY A 175 -13.20 19.72 -2.03
CA GLY A 175 -14.22 20.63 -1.50
C GLY A 175 -13.77 21.47 -0.30
N ALA A 176 -12.68 21.10 0.38
CA ALA A 176 -12.00 21.97 1.35
C ALA A 176 -10.90 22.77 0.65
N ALA A 177 -11.27 23.80 -0.12
CA ALA A 177 -10.30 24.70 -0.71
C ALA A 177 -9.39 25.30 0.39
N SER A 178 -8.08 25.14 0.21
CA SER A 178 -7.07 26.01 0.78
C SER A 178 -7.35 27.44 0.28
N PRO A 179 -7.47 28.47 1.14
CA PRO A 179 -7.38 29.83 0.64
C PRO A 179 -5.95 30.00 0.12
N GLU A 180 -5.83 30.33 -1.15
CA GLU A 180 -4.59 30.84 -1.72
C GLU A 180 -4.09 32.00 -0.85
N CYS A 181 -2.84 31.94 -0.40
CA CYS A 181 -2.18 33.12 0.16
C CYS A 181 -2.23 34.25 -0.88
N PRO A 182 -2.76 35.43 -0.56
CA PRO A 182 -2.56 36.59 -1.41
C PRO A 182 -1.06 36.85 -1.49
N LYS A 183 -0.53 36.90 -2.71
CA LYS A 183 0.85 37.31 -2.99
C LYS A 183 1.10 38.64 -2.28
N ALA A 184 2.16 38.68 -1.47
CA ALA A 184 2.70 39.90 -0.92
C ALA A 184 2.88 40.94 -2.03
N ILE A 185 2.22 42.09 -1.89
CA ILE A 185 2.59 43.31 -2.59
C ILE A 185 3.75 43.89 -1.79
N VAL A 186 4.94 43.85 -2.38
CA VAL A 186 6.12 44.59 -1.93
C VAL A 186 6.27 45.75 -2.90
N GLU A 187 5.89 46.95 -2.47
CA GLU A 187 6.23 48.27 -3.06
C GLU A 187 5.95 49.28 -1.92
N GLY A 188 6.96 49.81 -1.22
CA GLY A 188 7.64 51.10 -1.50
C GLY A 188 7.10 52.19 -0.54
N ILE A 189 7.76 52.53 0.59
CA ILE A 189 8.77 53.58 0.80
C ILE A 189 8.19 55.02 1.01
N ILE A 190 8.40 55.57 2.24
CA ILE A 190 8.48 56.99 2.75
C ILE A 190 7.08 57.69 2.88
N GLU A 191 6.66 58.36 3.98
CA GLU A 191 7.21 59.49 4.76
C GLU A 191 6.68 59.59 6.22
N GLU A 192 7.41 60.40 6.98
CA GLU A 192 7.34 60.75 8.42
C GLU A 192 6.23 61.76 8.80
N GLU A 193 6.15 62.06 10.10
CA GLU A 193 5.58 63.23 10.85
C GLU A 193 4.73 62.73 12.03
N GLU A 194 5.22 62.69 13.28
CA GLU A 194 5.45 63.75 14.30
C GLU A 194 4.20 64.21 15.07
N GLU A 195 4.31 64.11 16.41
CA GLU A 195 3.70 64.95 17.48
C GLU A 195 2.15 64.95 17.60
N ASP A 196 1.47 65.02 18.75
CA ASP A 196 1.81 65.41 20.11
C ASP A 196 0.65 65.02 21.07
N ASP A 197 0.88 65.29 22.35
CA ASP A 197 -0.06 65.62 23.43
C ASP A 197 -0.38 64.61 24.56
N GLU A 198 -0.15 65.15 25.74
CA GLU A 198 -0.12 64.58 27.08
C GLU A 198 -1.51 64.53 27.78
N ASP A 199 -1.47 63.89 28.94
CA ASP A 199 -2.20 64.21 30.16
C ASP A 199 -3.49 63.48 30.59
N GLU A 200 -3.29 62.81 31.73
CA GLU A 200 -4.05 62.93 32.98
C GLU A 200 -4.96 61.80 33.48
N GLU A 201 -4.97 61.78 34.81
CA GLU A 201 -5.17 60.68 35.74
C GLU A 201 -6.62 60.18 35.92
N GLY A 202 -6.73 58.96 36.46
CA GLY A 202 -7.66 58.73 37.56
C GLY A 202 -8.72 57.64 37.35
N GLY A 203 -8.78 56.72 38.33
CA GLY A 203 -10.03 56.08 38.72
C GLY A 203 -10.15 54.60 38.34
N GLY A 204 -9.96 53.73 39.33
CA GLY A 204 -10.21 52.31 39.20
C GLY A 204 -11.69 51.98 38.96
N SER A 205 -11.92 50.95 38.14
CA SER A 205 -13.12 50.13 38.28
C SER A 205 -12.90 48.74 37.68
N VAL A 206 -13.16 47.75 38.52
CA VAL A 206 -13.18 46.33 38.21
C VAL A 206 -14.22 46.08 37.12
N ASN A 207 -13.81 45.55 35.96
CA ASN A 207 -14.77 45.04 34.98
C ASN A 207 -14.34 43.68 34.42
N LYS A 208 -15.23 42.71 34.62
CA LYS A 208 -15.21 41.33 34.10
C LYS A 208 -14.79 41.30 32.62
N ARG A 209 -13.63 40.73 32.32
CA ARG A 209 -13.35 40.23 30.97
C ARG A 209 -14.11 38.92 30.78
N LYS A 210 -15.14 38.97 29.94
CA LYS A 210 -15.76 37.80 29.30
C LYS A 210 -14.65 36.99 28.61
N LYS A 211 -14.63 35.68 28.84
CA LYS A 211 -13.96 34.74 27.93
C LYS A 211 -14.67 34.86 26.59
N GLU A 212 -14.00 35.44 25.61
CA GLU A 212 -14.37 35.25 24.21
C GLU A 212 -13.98 33.81 23.86
N ASP A 213 -14.98 33.01 23.49
CA ASP A 213 -14.80 31.69 22.92
C ASP A 213 -14.08 31.86 21.58
N ASP A 214 -12.78 31.56 21.55
CA ASP A 214 -12.08 31.19 20.32
C ASP A 214 -12.66 29.85 19.83
N THR A 215 -13.83 29.94 19.19
CA THR A 215 -14.35 28.86 18.36
C THR A 215 -13.61 28.93 17.02
N GLU A 216 -12.34 28.52 17.05
CA GLU A 216 -11.64 28.06 15.84
C GLU A 216 -12.52 27.00 15.19
N THR A 217 -13.19 27.39 14.11
CA THR A 217 -14.00 26.49 13.31
C THR A 217 -13.03 25.55 12.60
N LYS A 218 -12.63 24.45 13.26
CA LYS A 218 -11.83 23.40 12.64
C LYS A 218 -12.58 22.96 11.39
N LYS A 219 -12.04 23.31 10.20
CA LYS A 219 -12.54 22.77 8.93
C LYS A 219 -12.47 21.25 9.04
N GLU A 220 -13.62 20.59 9.15
CA GLU A 220 -13.68 19.14 9.15
C GLU A 220 -13.30 18.64 7.75
N HIS A 221 -12.07 18.13 7.61
CA HIS A 221 -11.60 17.53 6.38
C HIS A 221 -12.18 16.11 6.28
N LEU A 222 -13.27 15.96 5.53
CA LEU A 222 -13.83 14.64 5.21
C LEU A 222 -12.85 13.85 4.34
N TYR A 223 -12.75 12.56 4.64
CA TYR A 223 -11.99 11.59 3.85
C TYR A 223 -12.94 10.65 3.11
N THR A 224 -12.53 10.18 1.93
CA THR A 224 -13.21 9.13 1.17
C THR A 224 -12.18 8.11 0.66
N TRP A 225 -12.64 6.99 0.12
CA TRP A 225 -11.75 5.97 -0.44
C TRP A 225 -10.94 6.55 -1.60
N ARG A 226 -9.64 6.19 -1.64
CA ARG A 226 -8.70 6.60 -2.69
C ARG A 226 -9.22 6.23 -4.08
N ILE A 227 -9.74 5.01 -4.17
CA ILE A 227 -10.28 4.39 -5.38
C ILE A 227 -11.63 3.71 -5.08
N GLU A 228 -12.58 3.87 -5.99
CA GLU A 228 -13.82 3.11 -5.99
C GLU A 228 -13.58 1.72 -6.61
N LEU A 229 -13.03 0.80 -5.81
CA LEU A 229 -12.62 -0.52 -6.30
C LEU A 229 -13.74 -1.30 -7.00
N ALA A 230 -15.01 -1.06 -6.66
CA ALA A 230 -16.14 -1.70 -7.35
C ALA A 230 -16.21 -1.37 -8.86
N LYS A 231 -15.71 -0.20 -9.29
CA LYS A 231 -15.66 0.19 -10.72
C LYS A 231 -14.65 -0.64 -11.53
N THR A 232 -13.75 -1.36 -10.85
CA THR A 232 -12.69 -2.14 -11.49
C THR A 232 -13.12 -3.58 -11.76
N GLU A 233 -14.36 -3.96 -11.42
CA GLU A 233 -14.95 -5.30 -11.58
C GLU A 233 -14.74 -5.89 -12.98
N LYS A 234 -14.87 -5.06 -14.01
CA LYS A 234 -14.65 -5.45 -15.41
C LYS A 234 -13.26 -6.02 -15.70
N TYR A 235 -12.26 -5.78 -14.84
CA TYR A 235 -10.90 -6.29 -15.00
C TYR A 235 -10.59 -7.49 -14.10
N TRP A 236 -11.43 -7.81 -13.11
CA TRP A 236 -11.14 -8.85 -12.12
C TRP A 236 -10.98 -10.22 -12.76
N ASP A 237 -11.80 -10.52 -13.77
CA ASP A 237 -11.67 -11.76 -14.55
C ASP A 237 -10.28 -11.89 -15.17
N GLY A 238 -9.78 -10.83 -15.82
CA GLY A 238 -8.44 -10.81 -16.42
C GLY A 238 -7.30 -10.86 -15.40
N TRP A 239 -7.55 -10.47 -14.15
CA TRP A 239 -6.54 -10.61 -13.09
C TRP A 239 -6.37 -12.07 -12.68
N PHE A 240 -7.47 -12.82 -12.51
CA PHE A 240 -7.44 -14.11 -11.82
C PHE A 240 -7.63 -15.32 -12.72
N ARG A 241 -8.28 -15.18 -13.89
CA ARG A 241 -8.51 -16.30 -14.80
C ARG A 241 -7.19 -16.88 -15.32
N GLY A 242 -7.01 -18.18 -15.17
CA GLY A 242 -5.79 -18.91 -15.51
C GLY A 242 -4.59 -18.62 -14.59
N LEU A 243 -4.76 -17.84 -13.52
CA LEU A 243 -3.66 -17.37 -12.68
C LEU A 243 -2.89 -18.53 -12.03
N SER A 244 -3.57 -19.60 -11.62
CA SER A 244 -2.92 -20.74 -10.97
C SER A 244 -1.95 -21.44 -11.93
N ASN A 245 -2.37 -21.66 -13.18
CA ASN A 245 -1.49 -22.24 -14.21
C ASN A 245 -0.37 -21.28 -14.64
N LEU A 246 -0.67 -19.98 -14.73
CA LEU A 246 0.35 -18.96 -15.03
C LEU A 246 1.44 -18.93 -13.94
N PHE A 247 1.05 -18.93 -12.66
CA PHE A 247 1.99 -19.01 -11.55
C PHE A 247 2.86 -20.26 -11.63
N LEU A 248 2.26 -21.43 -11.91
CA LEU A 248 3.01 -22.69 -12.05
C LEU A 248 3.96 -22.69 -13.26
N SER A 249 3.65 -21.92 -14.31
CA SER A 249 4.47 -21.81 -15.53
C SER A 249 5.73 -20.96 -15.34
N CYS A 250 5.79 -20.09 -14.33
CA CYS A 250 6.95 -19.25 -14.07
C CYS A 250 8.18 -20.13 -13.75
N PRO A 251 9.31 -19.98 -14.48
CA PRO A 251 10.49 -20.83 -14.29
C PRO A 251 11.36 -20.45 -13.08
N THR A 252 10.93 -19.50 -12.26
CA THR A 252 11.64 -19.06 -11.05
C THR A 252 11.17 -19.84 -9.81
N PRO A 253 11.97 -19.88 -8.73
CA PRO A 253 11.51 -20.28 -7.41
C PRO A 253 10.27 -19.49 -6.97
N LYS A 254 9.35 -20.20 -6.32
CA LYS A 254 8.01 -19.69 -6.01
C LYS A 254 7.64 -19.96 -4.57
N LEU A 255 7.02 -18.96 -3.93
CA LEU A 255 6.46 -19.04 -2.59
C LEU A 255 4.97 -18.67 -2.63
N LEU A 256 4.12 -19.45 -1.95
CA LEU A 256 2.72 -19.15 -1.74
C LEU A 256 2.44 -19.05 -0.24
N LEU A 257 1.93 -17.91 0.20
CA LEU A 257 1.53 -17.68 1.59
C LEU A 257 0.01 -17.58 1.65
N LEU A 258 -0.64 -18.41 2.48
CA LEU A 258 -2.10 -18.44 2.61
C LEU A 258 -2.53 -18.21 4.06
N ALA A 259 -3.66 -17.54 4.26
CA ALA A 259 -4.28 -17.45 5.59
C ALA A 259 -4.90 -18.80 6.04
N GLY A 260 -5.21 -19.69 5.10
CA GLY A 260 -5.82 -21.01 5.35
C GLY A 260 -5.57 -22.00 4.21
N VAL A 261 -5.54 -23.29 4.52
CA VAL A 261 -5.32 -24.39 3.56
C VAL A 261 -6.50 -24.63 2.62
N ASP A 262 -7.69 -24.23 3.05
CA ASP A 262 -8.96 -24.30 2.33
C ASP A 262 -9.00 -23.42 1.08
N ARG A 263 -7.95 -22.64 0.84
CA ARG A 263 -7.86 -21.70 -0.27
C ARG A 263 -7.27 -22.26 -1.55
N LEU A 264 -6.62 -23.43 -1.50
CA LEU A 264 -6.02 -24.05 -2.69
C LEU A 264 -7.10 -24.55 -3.67
N ASP A 265 -6.91 -24.26 -4.95
CA ASP A 265 -7.70 -24.86 -6.02
C ASP A 265 -7.05 -26.16 -6.52
N LYS A 266 -7.71 -26.79 -7.49
CA LYS A 266 -7.25 -28.06 -8.08
C LYS A 266 -5.83 -27.95 -8.66
N ASP A 267 -5.54 -26.87 -9.38
CA ASP A 267 -4.30 -26.73 -10.13
C ASP A 267 -3.11 -26.49 -9.19
N LEU A 268 -3.27 -25.60 -8.20
CA LEU A 268 -2.24 -25.38 -7.18
C LEU A 268 -2.10 -26.58 -6.24
N THR A 269 -3.17 -27.33 -5.96
CA THR A 269 -3.06 -28.59 -5.19
C THR A 269 -2.17 -29.58 -5.92
N ILE A 270 -2.40 -29.80 -7.22
CA ILE A 270 -1.58 -30.69 -8.05
C ILE A 270 -0.14 -30.16 -8.11
N GLY A 271 0.05 -28.86 -8.35
CA GLY A 271 1.37 -28.23 -8.42
C GLY A 271 2.16 -28.35 -7.11
N GLN A 272 1.48 -28.21 -5.97
CA GLN A 272 2.08 -28.34 -4.64
C GLN A 272 2.50 -29.79 -4.37
N MET A 273 1.65 -30.77 -4.70
CA MET A 273 1.99 -32.19 -4.57
C MET A 273 3.17 -32.61 -5.46
N GLN A 274 3.38 -31.90 -6.58
CA GLN A 274 4.53 -32.07 -7.46
C GLN A 274 5.79 -31.31 -6.99
N GLY A 275 5.71 -30.56 -5.88
CA GLY A 275 6.83 -29.77 -5.36
C GLY A 275 7.21 -28.56 -6.22
N LYS A 276 6.28 -28.02 -7.03
CA LYS A 276 6.57 -26.91 -7.96
C LYS A 276 6.77 -25.55 -7.29
N PHE A 277 6.34 -25.40 -6.04
CA PHE A 277 6.50 -24.20 -5.24
C PHE A 277 6.57 -24.53 -3.74
N GLN A 278 7.07 -23.60 -2.94
CA GLN A 278 7.01 -23.69 -1.49
C GLN A 278 5.71 -23.04 -1.00
N MET A 279 5.06 -23.65 -0.02
CA MET A 279 3.85 -23.11 0.59
C MET A 279 4.02 -22.97 2.10
N GLN A 280 3.51 -21.88 2.65
CA GLN A 280 3.30 -21.76 4.10
C GLN A 280 1.89 -21.25 4.40
N VAL A 281 1.33 -21.74 5.50
CA VAL A 281 0.01 -21.37 5.97
C VAL A 281 0.19 -20.56 7.25
N LEU A 282 -0.35 -19.34 7.26
CA LEU A 282 -0.28 -18.41 8.36
C LEU A 282 -1.69 -18.25 8.95
N PRO A 283 -2.10 -19.16 9.84
CA PRO A 283 -3.46 -19.16 10.39
C PRO A 283 -3.71 -17.88 11.20
N GLN A 284 -4.99 -17.60 11.45
CA GLN A 284 -5.49 -16.48 12.26
C GLN A 284 -5.34 -15.08 11.62
N CYS A 285 -4.93 -15.02 10.37
CA CYS A 285 -4.91 -13.78 9.59
C CYS A 285 -6.24 -13.59 8.84
N GLY A 286 -6.62 -12.34 8.60
CA GLY A 286 -7.62 -11.98 7.61
C GLY A 286 -7.05 -12.04 6.20
N HIS A 287 -7.59 -11.20 5.30
CA HIS A 287 -7.17 -11.15 3.90
C HIS A 287 -5.76 -10.55 3.72
N ALA A 288 -5.42 -9.51 4.49
CA ALA A 288 -4.12 -8.83 4.40
C ALA A 288 -3.11 -9.47 5.38
N VAL A 289 -2.68 -10.70 5.09
CA VAL A 289 -1.76 -11.48 5.96
C VAL A 289 -0.47 -10.72 6.30
N HIS A 290 0.04 -9.93 5.36
CA HIS A 290 1.25 -9.11 5.54
C HIS A 290 1.04 -7.87 6.42
N GLU A 291 -0.21 -7.41 6.60
CA GLU A 291 -0.56 -6.37 7.58
C GLU A 291 -0.84 -7.00 8.95
N ASP A 292 -1.54 -8.14 8.97
CA ASP A 292 -1.99 -8.81 10.19
C ASP A 292 -0.86 -9.53 10.94
N ALA A 293 0.04 -10.21 10.22
CA ALA A 293 1.17 -10.96 10.77
C ALA A 293 2.49 -10.65 10.05
N PRO A 294 2.94 -9.38 10.03
CA PRO A 294 4.09 -8.92 9.26
C PRO A 294 5.37 -9.68 9.61
N ASP A 295 5.58 -10.00 10.89
CA ASP A 295 6.74 -10.78 11.34
C ASP A 295 6.79 -12.20 10.79
N LYS A 296 5.64 -12.88 10.74
CA LYS A 296 5.56 -14.25 10.20
C LYS A 296 5.73 -14.26 8.69
N VAL A 297 5.19 -13.26 8.00
CA VAL A 297 5.42 -13.09 6.55
C VAL A 297 6.89 -12.79 6.28
N ALA A 298 7.51 -11.92 7.09
CA ALA A 298 8.94 -11.62 6.99
C ALA A 298 9.82 -12.85 7.25
N GLU A 299 9.50 -13.65 8.26
CA GLU A 299 10.18 -14.92 8.55
C GLU A 299 10.07 -15.89 7.37
N ALA A 300 8.86 -16.12 6.84
CA ALA A 300 8.63 -17.00 5.70
C ALA A 300 9.43 -16.59 4.46
N VAL A 301 9.44 -15.29 4.14
CA VAL A 301 10.19 -14.72 3.01
C VAL A 301 11.70 -14.81 3.25
N ALA A 302 12.17 -14.50 4.46
CA ALA A 302 13.58 -14.60 4.82
C ALA A 302 14.09 -16.04 4.69
N THR A 303 13.39 -17.01 5.28
CA THR A 303 13.73 -18.44 5.16
C THR A 303 13.77 -18.89 3.71
N PHE A 304 12.81 -18.45 2.88
CA PHE A 304 12.79 -18.75 1.46
C PHE A 304 14.02 -18.19 0.74
N LEU A 305 14.34 -16.91 0.95
CA LEU A 305 15.49 -16.25 0.31
C LEU A 305 16.82 -16.88 0.74
N ILE A 306 17.00 -17.20 2.02
CA ILE A 306 18.21 -17.86 2.56
C ILE A 306 18.33 -19.27 1.99
N ARG A 307 17.25 -20.05 1.99
CA ARG A 307 17.22 -21.42 1.44
C ARG A 307 17.68 -21.47 -0.01
N HIS A 308 17.31 -20.46 -0.79
CA HIS A 308 17.69 -20.33 -2.20
C HIS A 308 19.00 -19.56 -2.42
N ARG A 309 19.71 -19.16 -1.36
CA ARG A 309 20.97 -18.40 -1.40
C ARG A 309 20.85 -17.07 -2.17
N PHE A 310 19.71 -16.42 -2.04
CA PHE A 310 19.45 -15.11 -2.66
C PHE A 310 19.90 -13.95 -1.78
N THR A 311 20.11 -14.19 -0.49
CA THR A 311 20.48 -13.19 0.50
C THR A 311 21.26 -13.84 1.65
N GLU A 312 21.94 -13.01 2.43
CA GLU A 312 22.54 -13.38 3.70
C GLU A 312 21.63 -12.97 4.88
N PRO A 313 21.60 -13.74 5.99
CA PRO A 313 20.91 -13.36 7.22
C PRO A 313 21.60 -12.20 7.95
N ILE A 314 20.85 -11.49 8.79
CA ILE A 314 21.32 -10.45 9.71
C ILE A 314 21.02 -10.91 11.15
N GLY A 315 21.91 -10.57 12.09
CA GLY A 315 21.58 -10.59 13.52
C GLY A 315 21.24 -11.97 14.12
N GLY A 316 21.99 -13.02 13.77
CA GLY A 316 21.79 -14.36 14.36
C GLY A 316 20.51 -15.07 13.94
N PHE A 317 19.75 -14.51 12.99
CA PHE A 317 18.66 -15.22 12.30
C PHE A 317 19.25 -16.44 11.59
N GLN A 318 18.87 -17.65 12.00
CA GLN A 318 19.31 -18.93 11.45
C GLN A 318 18.24 -19.56 10.57
#